data_AF-W7QCB3-F1
#
_entry.id   AF-W7QCB3-F1
#
_cell.length_a   1.000
_cell.length_b   1.000
_cell.length_c   1.000
_cell.angle_alpha   90.00
_cell.angle_beta   90.00
_cell.angle_gamma   90.00
#
_symmetry.space_group_name_H-M   'P 1'
#
loop_
_entity.id
_entity.type
_entity.pdbx_description
1 polymer ?
#
loop_
_entity_poly.entity_id
_entity_poly.type
_entity_poly.pdbx_seq_one_letter_code
_entity_poly.pdbx_strand_id
1 'polypeptide(L)'
;MAIRYRGERAAAEGEIESFCACVRAASGAATAGEWFDSLLDDPNACGPDLLAAMAGRGWRHLEHAERLPRFLTRLAETPQADFAAVARDLAVIPRLRLPVLMVLREAAPDSAIGQRLAGLGH
;
A
#
# COMPACT_ATOMS: atom_id res chain seq x y z
N MET A 1 16.93 -11.71 -2.30
CA MET A 1 17.68 -10.68 -3.06
C MET A 1 17.42 -10.69 -4.56
N ALA A 2 17.44 -11.83 -5.28
CA ALA A 2 17.29 -11.84 -6.74
C ALA A 2 15.97 -11.22 -7.28
N ILE A 3 14.83 -11.44 -6.62
CA ILE A 3 13.53 -10.89 -7.06
C ILE A 3 13.46 -9.37 -6.88
N ARG A 4 13.98 -8.85 -5.76
CA ARG A 4 14.04 -7.41 -5.49
C ARG A 4 14.89 -6.69 -6.54
N TYR A 5 16.08 -7.19 -6.81
CA TYR A 5 16.97 -6.63 -7.84
C TYR A 5 16.32 -6.60 -9.24
N ARG A 6 15.59 -7.66 -9.60
CA ARG A 6 14.81 -7.69 -10.86
C ARG A 6 13.72 -6.62 -10.88
N GLY A 7 13.00 -6.43 -9.76
CA GLY A 7 12.00 -5.39 -9.63
C GLY A 7 12.60 -3.98 -9.76
N GLU A 8 13.71 -3.72 -9.09
CA GLU A 8 14.41 -2.43 -9.15
C GLU A 8 14.89 -2.12 -10.58
N ARG A 9 15.38 -3.12 -11.31
CA ARG A 9 15.72 -2.98 -12.73
C ARG A 9 14.51 -2.68 -13.62
N ALA A 10 13.43 -3.44 -13.46
CA ALA A 10 12.19 -3.21 -14.20
C ALA A 10 11.65 -1.78 -13.97
N ALA A 11 11.71 -1.29 -12.73
CA ALA A 11 11.34 0.09 -12.42
C ALA A 11 12.23 1.12 -13.14
N ALA A 12 13.56 0.91 -13.15
CA ALA A 12 14.49 1.78 -13.88
C ALA A 12 14.28 1.76 -15.41
N GLU A 13 13.79 0.65 -15.95
CA GLU A 13 13.47 0.46 -17.37
C GLU A 13 12.04 0.92 -17.73
N GLY A 14 11.25 1.38 -16.74
CA GLY A 14 9.86 1.82 -16.93
C GLY A 14 8.85 0.67 -17.09
N GLU A 15 9.25 -0.57 -16.84
CA GLU A 15 8.41 -1.76 -16.94
C GLU A 15 7.56 -1.97 -15.68
N ILE A 16 6.48 -1.18 -15.56
CA ILE A 16 5.62 -1.17 -14.37
C ILE A 16 4.98 -2.54 -14.09
N GLU A 17 4.59 -3.29 -15.12
CA GLU A 17 3.99 -4.61 -14.95
C GLU A 17 4.99 -5.62 -14.38
N SER A 18 6.19 -5.69 -14.96
CA SER A 18 7.30 -6.53 -14.49
C SER A 18 7.69 -6.18 -13.04
N PHE A 19 7.74 -4.89 -12.72
CA PHE A 19 7.98 -4.41 -11.36
C PHE A 19 6.90 -4.87 -10.38
N CYS A 20 5.62 -4.67 -10.69
CA CYS A 20 4.51 -5.11 -9.84
C CYS A 20 4.47 -6.63 -9.66
N ALA A 21 4.82 -7.40 -10.70
CA ALA A 21 4.95 -8.84 -10.61
C ALA A 21 6.07 -9.26 -9.64
N CYS A 22 7.22 -8.57 -9.66
CA CYS A 22 8.31 -8.81 -8.72
C CYS A 22 7.90 -8.49 -7.27
N VAL A 23 7.16 -7.40 -7.06
CA VAL A 23 6.63 -7.06 -5.73
C VAL A 23 5.69 -8.15 -5.24
N ARG A 24 4.70 -8.57 -6.04
CA ARG A 24 3.78 -9.66 -5.68
C ARG A 24 4.52 -10.97 -5.34
N ALA A 25 5.56 -11.30 -6.11
CA ALA A 25 6.36 -12.50 -5.89
C ALA A 25 7.18 -12.43 -4.60
N ALA A 26 7.69 -11.24 -4.24
CA ALA A 26 8.46 -11.04 -3.03
C ALA A 26 7.59 -10.94 -1.76
N SER A 27 6.32 -10.53 -1.87
CA SER A 27 5.40 -10.27 -0.74
C SER A 27 5.22 -11.42 0.26
N GLY A 28 5.60 -12.64 -0.08
CA GLY A 28 5.59 -13.78 0.84
C GLY A 28 6.84 -13.92 1.72
N ALA A 29 7.93 -13.22 1.39
CA ALA A 29 9.20 -13.31 2.08
C ALA A 29 9.25 -12.35 3.27
N ALA A 30 9.82 -12.79 4.40
CA ALA A 30 9.97 -11.96 5.60
C ALA A 30 10.70 -10.63 5.31
N THR A 31 11.65 -10.63 4.38
CA THR A 31 12.46 -9.47 3.98
C THR A 31 11.69 -8.45 3.12
N ALA A 32 10.46 -8.72 2.69
CA ALA A 32 9.71 -7.80 1.83
C ALA A 32 9.24 -6.54 2.56
N GLY A 33 9.19 -6.56 3.90
CA GLY A 33 8.81 -5.40 4.71
C GLY A 33 9.68 -4.17 4.45
N GLU A 34 11.01 -4.34 4.48
CA GLU A 34 11.96 -3.24 4.21
C GLU A 34 11.84 -2.69 2.79
N TRP A 35 11.49 -3.54 1.83
CA TRP A 35 11.26 -3.10 0.46
C TRP A 35 9.98 -2.27 0.37
N PHE A 36 8.91 -2.68 1.08
CA PHE A 36 7.68 -1.89 1.16
C PHE A 36 7.95 -0.53 1.80
N ASP A 37 8.78 -0.46 2.84
CA ASP A 37 9.15 0.80 3.47
C ASP A 37 9.83 1.73 2.46
N SER A 38 10.83 1.25 1.71
CA SER A 38 11.48 2.07 0.68
C SER A 38 10.54 2.51 -0.44
N LEU A 39 9.55 1.69 -0.79
CA LEU A 39 8.58 2.01 -1.84
C LEU A 39 7.55 3.02 -1.36
N LEU A 40 7.11 2.94 -0.10
CA LEU A 40 6.17 3.87 0.51
C LEU A 40 6.81 5.22 0.83
N ASP A 41 8.13 5.27 1.04
CA ASP A 41 8.87 6.51 1.24
C ASP A 41 9.05 7.29 -0.09
N ASP A 42 8.89 6.66 -1.26
CA ASP A 42 8.90 7.30 -2.57
C ASP A 42 7.48 7.51 -3.13
N PRO A 43 6.93 8.74 -3.10
CA PRO A 43 5.60 9.02 -3.66
C PRO A 43 5.48 8.67 -5.16
N ASN A 44 6.59 8.74 -5.91
CA ASN A 44 6.57 8.49 -7.36
C ASN A 44 6.54 6.99 -7.69
N ALA A 45 6.94 6.14 -6.74
CA ALA A 45 6.88 4.69 -6.89
C ALA A 45 5.48 4.13 -6.60
N CYS A 46 4.63 4.87 -5.87
CA CYS A 46 3.34 4.42 -5.32
C CYS A 46 2.18 4.47 -6.33
N GLY A 47 2.30 3.76 -7.46
CA GLY A 47 1.18 3.59 -8.40
C GLY A 47 0.05 2.70 -7.86
N PRO A 48 -1.17 2.79 -8.43
CA PRO A 48 -2.34 2.01 -7.99
C PRO A 48 -2.09 0.50 -8.02
N ASP A 49 -1.42 -0.01 -9.06
CA ASP A 49 -1.11 -1.44 -9.20
C ASP A 49 -0.12 -1.93 -8.14
N LEU A 50 0.83 -1.09 -7.74
CA LEU A 50 1.78 -1.40 -6.69
C LEU A 50 1.05 -1.51 -5.34
N LEU A 51 0.21 -0.53 -5.03
CA LEU A 51 -0.56 -0.51 -3.78
C LEU A 51 -1.52 -1.70 -3.71
N ALA A 52 -2.16 -2.06 -4.82
CA ALA A 52 -2.98 -3.27 -4.92
C ALA A 52 -2.15 -4.55 -4.73
N ALA A 53 -0.93 -4.63 -5.27
CA ALA A 53 -0.02 -5.76 -5.05
C ALA A 53 0.38 -5.91 -3.58
N MET A 54 0.65 -4.80 -2.88
CA MET A 54 0.95 -4.79 -1.45
C MET A 54 -0.25 -5.26 -0.63
N ALA A 55 -1.46 -4.73 -0.88
CA ALA A 55 -2.66 -5.11 -0.14
C ALA A 55 -3.08 -6.57 -0.41
N GLY A 56 -3.04 -7.04 -1.66
CA GLY A 56 -3.55 -8.37 -2.02
C GLY A 56 -2.63 -9.53 -1.60
N ARG A 57 -1.31 -9.34 -1.65
CA ARG A 57 -0.33 -10.41 -1.41
C ARG A 57 0.58 -10.16 -0.20
N GLY A 58 0.81 -8.88 0.13
CA GLY A 58 1.75 -8.44 1.16
C GLY A 58 1.10 -7.91 2.44
N TRP A 59 -0.22 -8.09 2.61
CA TRP A 59 -0.96 -7.52 3.76
C TRP A 59 -0.36 -7.86 5.12
N ARG A 60 0.31 -9.01 5.27
CA ARG A 60 0.99 -9.38 6.52
C ARG A 60 2.07 -8.37 6.91
N HIS A 61 2.73 -7.75 5.93
CA HIS A 61 3.68 -6.68 6.19
C HIS A 61 2.96 -5.39 6.62
N LEU A 62 1.71 -5.18 6.21
CA LEU A 62 0.90 -4.04 6.66
C LEU A 62 0.43 -4.19 8.11
N GLU A 63 0.68 -5.30 8.81
CA GLU A 63 0.43 -5.38 10.25
C GLU A 63 1.41 -4.52 11.07
N HIS A 64 2.51 -4.07 10.45
CA HIS A 64 3.49 -3.22 11.10
C HIS A 64 2.90 -1.84 11.40
N ALA A 65 3.02 -1.41 12.66
CA ALA A 65 2.35 -0.21 13.19
C ALA A 65 2.63 1.06 12.38
N GLU A 66 3.84 1.23 11.87
CA GLU A 66 4.19 2.41 11.05
C GLU A 66 3.87 2.24 9.57
N ARG A 67 3.82 1.00 9.06
CA ARG A 67 3.67 0.75 7.63
C ARG A 67 2.23 0.94 7.19
N LEU A 68 1.27 0.54 8.02
CA LEU A 68 -0.15 0.69 7.69
C LEU A 68 -0.58 2.15 7.51
N PRO A 69 -0.27 3.09 8.43
CA PRO A 69 -0.60 4.50 8.22
C PRO A 69 0.05 5.07 6.96
N ARG A 70 1.33 4.75 6.69
CA ARG A 70 2.02 5.20 5.47
C ARG A 70 1.35 4.65 4.21
N PHE A 71 1.03 3.36 4.20
CA PHE A 71 0.31 2.72 3.10
C PHE A 71 -1.05 3.37 2.84
N LEU A 72 -1.88 3.57 3.87
CA LEU A 72 -3.20 4.19 3.73
C LEU A 72 -3.10 5.66 3.28
N THR A 73 -2.05 6.38 3.71
CA THR A 73 -1.79 7.74 3.26
C THR A 73 -1.46 7.77 1.76
N ARG A 74 -0.51 6.93 1.31
CA ARG A 74 -0.16 6.81 -0.12
C ARG A 74 -1.34 6.39 -0.99
N LEU A 75 -2.15 5.46 -0.50
CA LEU A 75 -3.38 5.04 -1.15
C LEU A 75 -4.37 6.21 -1.31
N ALA A 76 -4.53 7.03 -0.28
CA ALA A 76 -5.41 8.19 -0.34
C ALA A 76 -4.87 9.28 -1.28
N GLU A 77 -3.55 9.49 -1.30
CA GLU A 77 -2.84 10.43 -2.17
C GLU A 77 -2.88 10.03 -3.65
N THR A 78 -3.14 8.76 -3.97
CA THR A 78 -3.12 8.23 -5.35
C THR A 78 -4.51 8.32 -6.01
N PRO A 79 -4.78 9.29 -6.90
CA PRO A 79 -6.13 9.53 -7.44
C PRO A 79 -6.72 8.33 -8.17
N GLN A 80 -5.88 7.56 -8.85
CA GLN A 80 -6.26 6.41 -9.67
C GLN A 80 -6.53 5.15 -8.83
N ALA A 81 -6.16 5.14 -7.54
CA ALA A 81 -6.43 4.00 -6.66
C ALA A 81 -7.84 4.10 -6.05
N ASP A 82 -8.55 2.96 -6.00
CA ASP A 82 -9.80 2.86 -5.26
C ASP A 82 -9.51 2.70 -3.76
N PHE A 83 -9.38 3.86 -3.10
CA PHE A 83 -9.09 3.92 -1.67
C PHE A 83 -10.12 3.14 -0.84
N ALA A 84 -11.41 3.28 -1.15
CA ALA A 84 -12.49 2.70 -0.36
C ALA A 84 -12.54 1.17 -0.50
N ALA A 85 -12.36 0.65 -1.71
CA ALA A 85 -12.30 -0.79 -1.95
C ALA A 85 -11.11 -1.41 -1.21
N VAL A 86 -9.90 -0.85 -1.37
CA VAL A 86 -8.71 -1.41 -0.74
C VAL A 86 -8.76 -1.31 0.79
N ALA A 87 -9.21 -0.18 1.35
CA ALA A 87 -9.38 -0.04 2.80
C ALA A 87 -10.40 -1.05 3.36
N ARG A 88 -11.49 -1.30 2.64
CA ARG A 88 -12.50 -2.31 2.99
C ARG A 88 -11.92 -3.72 2.94
N ASP A 89 -11.17 -4.06 1.89
CA ASP A 89 -10.53 -5.36 1.73
C ASP A 89 -9.52 -5.63 2.86
N LEU A 90 -8.77 -4.62 3.30
CA LEU A 90 -7.92 -4.75 4.48
C LEU A 90 -8.73 -4.91 5.77
N ALA A 91 -9.87 -4.20 5.89
CA ALA A 91 -10.72 -4.25 7.07
C ALA A 91 -11.46 -5.59 7.25
N VAL A 92 -11.60 -6.41 6.20
CA VAL A 92 -12.15 -7.78 6.34
C VAL A 92 -11.11 -8.77 6.90
N ILE A 93 -9.81 -8.45 6.85
CA ILE A 93 -8.75 -9.29 7.42
C ILE A 93 -8.75 -9.10 8.95
N PRO A 94 -9.00 -10.16 9.76
CA PRO A 94 -9.18 -10.01 11.20
C PRO A 94 -8.03 -9.32 11.94
N ARG A 95 -6.79 -9.57 11.50
CA ARG A 95 -5.57 -8.98 12.10
C ARG A 95 -5.36 -7.50 11.76
N LEU A 96 -5.95 -7.02 10.66
CA LEU A 96 -5.82 -5.64 10.20
C LEU A 96 -7.06 -4.79 10.47
N ARG A 97 -8.22 -5.41 10.75
CA ARG A 97 -9.49 -4.72 10.95
C ARG A 97 -9.38 -3.56 11.94
N LEU A 98 -8.92 -3.83 13.16
CA LEU A 98 -8.80 -2.79 14.18
C LEU A 98 -7.73 -1.75 13.81
N PRO A 99 -6.49 -2.13 13.43
CA PRO A 99 -5.48 -1.18 12.96
C PRO A 99 -5.98 -0.23 11.85
N VAL A 100 -6.66 -0.77 10.83
CA VAL A 100 -7.20 0.03 9.72
C VAL A 100 -8.22 1.03 10.25
N LEU A 101 -9.21 0.57 11.03
CA LEU A 101 -10.24 1.46 11.57
C LEU A 101 -9.66 2.55 12.48
N MET A 102 -8.61 2.24 13.24
CA MET A 102 -7.93 3.23 14.08
C MET A 102 -7.28 4.32 13.23
N VAL A 103 -6.50 3.96 12.20
CA VAL A 103 -5.88 4.93 11.29
C VAL A 103 -6.92 5.81 10.60
N LEU A 104 -8.01 5.21 10.11
CA LEU A 104 -9.07 5.96 9.43
C LEU A 104 -9.78 6.92 10.38
N ARG A 105 -10.05 6.51 11.63
CA ARG A 105 -10.71 7.35 12.64
C ARG A 105 -9.81 8.49 13.13
N GLU A 106 -8.51 8.27 13.19
CA GLU A 106 -7.53 9.24 13.71
C GLU A 106 -7.02 10.21 12.62
N ALA A 107 -7.38 9.98 11.35
CA ALA A 107 -7.03 10.86 10.25
C ALA A 107 -7.64 12.26 10.42
N ALA A 108 -6.79 13.29 10.29
CA ALA A 108 -7.25 14.68 10.31
C ALA A 108 -8.20 14.93 9.11
N PRO A 109 -9.27 15.74 9.25
CA PRO A 109 -10.23 15.97 8.17
C PRO A 109 -9.62 16.56 6.88
N ASP A 110 -8.56 17.35 7.02
CA ASP A 110 -7.82 18.00 5.94
C ASP A 110 -6.71 17.11 5.34
N SER A 111 -6.39 15.97 5.95
CA SER A 111 -5.45 15.00 5.40
C SER A 111 -6.00 14.29 4.15
N ALA A 112 -5.12 13.68 3.35
CA ALA A 112 -5.54 12.91 2.18
C ALA A 112 -6.58 11.82 2.53
N ILE A 113 -6.38 11.11 3.66
CA ILE A 113 -7.33 10.12 4.15
C ILE A 113 -8.67 10.78 4.51
N GLY A 114 -8.63 11.88 5.27
CA GLY A 114 -9.83 12.62 5.67
C GLY A 114 -10.66 13.09 4.48
N GLN A 115 -10.01 13.63 3.45
CA GLN A 115 -10.66 14.06 2.21
C GLN A 115 -11.30 12.89 1.45
N ARG A 116 -10.61 11.74 1.37
CA ARG A 116 -11.19 10.54 0.75
C ARG A 116 -12.41 10.03 1.52
N LEU A 117 -12.34 10.02 2.86
CA LEU A 117 -13.47 9.59 3.69
C LEU A 117 -14.68 10.51 3.55
N ALA A 118 -14.48 11.83 3.49
CA ALA A 118 -15.55 12.80 3.26
C ALA A 118 -16.29 12.54 1.93
N GLY A 119 -15.55 12.16 0.88
CA GLY A 119 -16.11 11.81 -0.43
C GLY A 119 -16.95 10.53 -0.48
N LEU A 120 -16.95 9.70 0.57
CA LEU A 120 -17.73 8.45 0.65
C LEU A 120 -19.08 8.62 1.36
N GLY A 121 -19.31 9.75 2.03
CA GLY A 121 -20.53 10.04 2.78
C GLY A 121 -21.67 10.66 1.96
N HIS A 122 -21.56 10.64 0.64
CA HIS A 122 -22.52 11.20 -0.33
C HIS A 122 -23.01 10.09 -1.26
#